data_AF-A0A947LYK4-F1
#
_entry.id   AF-A0A947LYK4-F1
#
_cell.length_a   1.000
_cell.length_b   1.000
_cell.length_c   1.000
_cell.angle_alpha   90.00
_cell.angle_beta   90.00
_cell.angle_gamma   90.00
#
_symmetry.space_group_name_H-M   'P 1'
#
loop_
_entity.id
_entity.type
_entity.pdbx_description
1 polymer ?
#
loop_
_entity_poly.entity_id
_entity_poly.type
_entity_poly.pdbx_seq_one_letter_code
_entity_poly.pdbx_strand_id
1 'polypeptide(L)'
;MPHHHALRPPCALAALALSAFAALSGTSAHANPAAADSPSQADEIAHTVQDGDTLEGLAKAYLAAPRQWPLLQARNKVTNPRRLQPGSIIWIPVRLQPAESATVEFVHGAVTARANASDARAPVAKGNKLDEGTALQVGPDAFVSVRLADGTVVRVQAQS
;
A
#
# COMPACT_ATOMS: atom_id res chain seq x y z
N MET A 1 62.20 20.67 -3.02
CA MET A 1 62.69 20.03 -4.25
C MET A 1 62.13 20.80 -5.44
N PRO A 2 62.98 21.13 -6.42
CA PRO A 2 62.72 22.11 -7.49
C PRO A 2 61.99 21.46 -8.67
N HIS A 3 61.34 22.25 -9.53
CA HIS A 3 61.45 22.08 -10.99
C HIS A 3 61.18 23.43 -11.67
N HIS A 4 62.20 23.90 -12.38
CA HIS A 4 62.22 25.04 -13.29
C HIS A 4 61.71 24.61 -14.68
N HIS A 5 61.04 25.52 -15.40
CA HIS A 5 61.10 25.77 -16.87
C HIS A 5 59.82 26.51 -17.29
N ALA A 6 59.82 27.72 -17.83
CA ALA A 6 60.42 28.26 -19.07
C ALA A 6 59.39 28.38 -20.23
N LEU A 7 59.63 29.42 -21.05
CA LEU A 7 58.95 29.92 -22.26
C LEU A 7 57.83 30.95 -22.01
N ARG A 8 58.06 32.27 -22.18
CA ARG A 8 58.25 33.11 -23.40
C ARG A 8 56.90 33.68 -23.96
N PRO A 9 56.90 34.87 -24.61
CA PRO A 9 55.83 35.89 -24.60
C PRO A 9 55.08 35.99 -25.97
N PRO A 10 54.68 37.20 -26.45
CA PRO A 10 53.36 37.81 -26.43
C PRO A 10 52.64 37.80 -27.80
N CYS A 11 51.54 38.54 -27.92
CA CYS A 11 50.86 38.95 -29.17
C CYS A 11 50.09 37.85 -29.93
N ALA A 12 48.76 38.00 -30.01
CA ALA A 12 48.09 38.47 -31.22
C ALA A 12 46.57 38.31 -31.12
N LEU A 13 45.89 39.46 -31.31
CA LEU A 13 44.74 39.69 -32.18
C LEU A 13 43.47 38.82 -32.10
N ALA A 14 42.36 39.57 -32.14
CA ALA A 14 41.01 39.16 -32.56
C ALA A 14 40.24 38.35 -31.49
N ALA A 15 38.96 38.60 -31.24
CA ALA A 15 37.94 39.15 -32.11
C ALA A 15 36.84 39.84 -31.29
N LEU A 16 36.11 40.71 -31.98
CA LEU A 16 34.83 41.26 -31.55
C LEU A 16 33.89 40.18 -31.02
N ALA A 17 33.23 40.47 -29.89
CA ALA A 17 31.85 40.04 -29.67
C ALA A 17 31.21 40.95 -28.61
N LEU A 18 30.57 42.01 -29.08
CA LEU A 18 29.64 42.80 -28.31
C LEU A 18 28.31 42.03 -28.26
N SER A 19 28.00 41.39 -27.14
CA SER A 19 26.64 40.93 -26.88
C SER A 19 26.41 40.77 -25.38
N ALA A 20 25.84 41.82 -24.80
CA ALA A 20 25.17 41.78 -23.52
C ALA A 20 23.89 40.93 -23.65
N PHE A 21 23.75 39.90 -22.83
CA PHE A 21 22.45 39.30 -22.54
C PHE A 21 22.36 39.04 -21.04
N ALA A 22 21.59 39.91 -20.38
CA ALA A 22 21.20 39.79 -19.00
C ALA A 22 19.97 38.88 -18.86
N ALA A 23 19.87 38.26 -17.68
CA ALA A 23 18.66 37.66 -17.10
C ALA A 23 18.19 36.34 -17.76
N LEU A 24 17.67 35.33 -17.07
CA LEU A 24 17.15 35.22 -15.71
C LEU A 24 17.15 33.71 -15.37
N SER A 25 17.74 33.30 -14.25
CA SER A 25 17.69 31.90 -13.80
C SER A 25 16.29 31.55 -13.31
N GLY A 26 15.44 31.00 -14.18
CA GLY A 26 14.19 30.36 -13.79
C GLY A 26 14.45 28.90 -13.40
N THR A 27 14.66 28.61 -12.12
CA THR A 27 14.58 27.23 -11.63
C THR A 27 13.10 26.87 -11.52
N SER A 28 12.61 26.06 -12.46
CA SER A 28 11.27 25.49 -12.38
C SER A 28 11.31 24.39 -11.34
N ALA A 29 11.05 24.74 -10.07
CA ALA A 29 10.74 23.77 -9.03
C ALA A 29 9.43 23.06 -9.43
N HIS A 30 9.53 21.90 -10.06
CA HIS A 30 8.41 20.98 -10.21
C HIS A 30 8.08 20.46 -8.81
N ALA A 31 7.12 21.11 -8.16
CA ALA A 31 6.43 20.56 -7.01
C ALA A 31 5.75 19.26 -7.46
N ASN A 32 6.28 18.12 -7.01
CA ASN A 32 5.63 16.82 -7.19
C ASN A 32 4.29 16.88 -6.42
N PRO A 33 3.14 16.86 -7.09
CA PRO A 33 1.87 16.87 -6.38
C PRO A 33 1.80 15.60 -5.54
N ALA A 34 1.37 15.77 -4.29
CA ALA A 34 1.14 14.72 -3.32
C ALA A 34 0.55 13.49 -4.01
N ALA A 35 1.20 12.34 -3.81
CA ALA A 35 0.61 11.05 -4.11
C ALA A 35 -0.74 11.00 -3.39
N ALA A 36 -1.81 11.20 -4.15
CA ALA A 36 -3.12 10.74 -3.73
C ALA A 36 -2.97 9.25 -3.52
N ASP A 37 -3.24 8.78 -2.31
CA ASP A 37 -3.46 7.37 -1.97
C ASP A 37 -4.60 6.84 -2.85
N SER A 38 -4.29 6.56 -4.10
CA SER A 38 -5.11 5.72 -4.94
C SER A 38 -4.93 4.34 -4.35
N PRO A 39 -6.02 3.63 -3.94
CA PRO A 39 -5.89 2.25 -3.50
C PRO A 39 -5.15 1.53 -4.61
N SER A 40 -3.95 1.04 -4.31
CA SER A 40 -3.21 0.20 -5.23
C SER A 40 -4.13 -0.99 -5.51
N GLN A 41 -4.25 -1.39 -6.77
CA GLN A 41 -5.09 -2.55 -7.15
C GLN A 41 -4.70 -3.85 -6.43
N ALA A 42 -3.60 -3.84 -5.67
CA ALA A 42 -3.20 -4.89 -4.75
C ALA A 42 -4.17 -5.10 -3.57
N ASP A 43 -5.07 -4.15 -3.28
CA ASP A 43 -6.00 -4.21 -2.15
C ASP A 43 -7.48 -4.26 -2.61
N GLU A 44 -7.74 -4.92 -3.74
CA GLU A 44 -9.08 -5.09 -4.31
C GLU A 44 -9.32 -6.53 -4.77
N ILE A 45 -10.54 -7.03 -4.55
CA ILE A 45 -11.01 -8.33 -5.04
C ILE A 45 -11.80 -8.13 -6.33
N ALA A 46 -11.48 -8.91 -7.36
CA ALA A 46 -12.27 -8.97 -8.58
C ALA A 46 -13.42 -9.99 -8.41
N HIS A 47 -14.65 -9.53 -8.55
CA HIS A 47 -15.83 -10.40 -8.61
C HIS A 47 -16.45 -10.36 -10.01
N THR A 48 -16.56 -11.52 -10.66
CA THR A 48 -17.26 -11.65 -11.95
C THR A 48 -18.75 -11.79 -11.70
N VAL A 49 -19.52 -10.81 -12.18
CA VAL A 49 -20.98 -10.75 -12.04
C VAL A 49 -21.65 -11.95 -12.68
N GLN A 50 -22.51 -12.62 -11.93
CA GLN A 50 -23.38 -13.70 -12.37
C GLN A 50 -24.81 -13.21 -12.60
N ASP A 51 -25.62 -14.04 -13.27
CA ASP A 51 -27.04 -13.77 -13.45
C ASP A 51 -27.76 -13.67 -12.09
N GLY A 52 -28.41 -12.52 -11.86
CA GLY A 52 -29.13 -12.24 -10.61
C GLY A 52 -28.33 -11.44 -9.58
N ASP A 53 -27.04 -11.19 -9.81
CA ASP A 53 -26.25 -10.33 -8.91
C ASP A 53 -26.73 -8.88 -8.93
N THR A 54 -26.64 -8.26 -7.76
CA THR A 54 -26.94 -6.84 -7.54
C THR A 54 -25.87 -6.25 -6.64
N LEU A 55 -25.64 -4.93 -6.70
CA LEU A 55 -24.66 -4.30 -5.80
C LEU A 55 -25.05 -4.46 -4.33
N GLU A 56 -26.35 -4.48 -4.02
CA GLU A 56 -26.83 -4.74 -2.66
C GLU A 56 -26.54 -6.18 -2.22
N GLY A 57 -26.72 -7.16 -3.12
CA GLY A 57 -26.37 -8.56 -2.87
C GLY A 57 -24.87 -8.73 -2.65
N LEU A 58 -24.04 -8.16 -3.52
CA LEU A 58 -22.59 -8.20 -3.39
C LEU A 58 -22.12 -7.48 -2.12
N ALA A 59 -22.71 -6.33 -1.77
CA ALA A 59 -22.37 -5.67 -0.51
C ALA A 59 -22.76 -6.51 0.71
N LYS A 60 -23.87 -7.24 0.68
CA LYS A 60 -24.22 -8.18 1.76
C LYS A 60 -23.24 -9.33 1.88
N ALA A 61 -22.71 -9.81 0.75
CA ALA A 61 -21.78 -10.92 0.72
C ALA A 61 -20.35 -10.52 1.14
N TYR A 62 -19.90 -9.33 0.75
CA TYR A 62 -18.48 -8.96 0.86
C TYR A 62 -18.19 -7.82 1.86
N LEU A 63 -19.14 -6.93 2.17
CA LEU A 63 -18.84 -5.75 2.98
C LEU A 63 -19.16 -5.96 4.46
N ALA A 64 -18.37 -5.33 5.33
CA ALA A 64 -18.65 -5.24 6.77
C ALA A 64 -20.02 -4.58 7.04
N ALA A 65 -20.34 -3.57 6.24
CA ALA A 65 -21.58 -2.82 6.32
C ALA A 65 -22.31 -2.89 4.97
N PRO A 66 -23.31 -3.77 4.81
CA PRO A 66 -24.02 -3.94 3.52
C PRO A 66 -24.70 -2.65 3.00
N ARG A 67 -25.00 -1.71 3.90
CA ARG A 67 -25.55 -0.38 3.54
C ARG A 67 -24.55 0.51 2.78
N GLN A 68 -23.27 0.15 2.77
CA GLN A 68 -22.21 0.86 2.05
C GLN A 68 -22.08 0.45 0.58
N TRP A 69 -23.04 -0.30 0.03
CA TRP A 69 -23.11 -0.59 -1.41
C TRP A 69 -22.95 0.64 -2.34
N PRO A 70 -23.32 1.90 -1.98
CA PRO A 70 -23.04 3.05 -2.83
C PRO A 70 -21.55 3.32 -3.04
N LEU A 71 -20.69 2.91 -2.10
CA LEU A 71 -19.23 3.00 -2.27
C LEU A 71 -18.74 2.05 -3.36
N LEU A 72 -19.30 0.83 -3.43
CA LEU A 72 -19.03 -0.10 -4.53
C LEU A 72 -19.53 0.48 -5.86
N GLN A 73 -20.71 1.11 -5.88
CA GLN A 73 -21.24 1.74 -7.08
C GLN A 73 -20.31 2.83 -7.59
N ALA A 74 -19.89 3.75 -6.71
CA ALA A 74 -18.99 4.84 -7.04
C ALA A 74 -17.63 4.33 -7.53
N ARG A 75 -17.08 3.31 -6.87
CA ARG A 75 -15.79 2.70 -7.24
C ARG A 75 -15.84 2.07 -8.64
N ASN A 76 -16.93 1.37 -8.96
CA ASN A 76 -17.09 0.61 -10.20
C ASN A 76 -17.80 1.39 -11.32
N LYS A 77 -18.21 2.65 -11.06
CA LYS A 77 -18.94 3.51 -12.00
C LYS A 77 -20.19 2.83 -12.57
N VAL A 78 -20.91 2.09 -11.73
CA VAL A 78 -22.10 1.33 -12.15
C VAL A 78 -23.29 2.27 -12.35
N THR A 79 -23.80 2.34 -13.58
CA THR A 79 -24.94 3.19 -13.96
C THR A 79 -26.27 2.73 -13.35
N ASN A 80 -26.53 1.41 -13.34
CA ASN A 80 -27.75 0.85 -12.77
C ASN A 80 -27.40 -0.16 -11.65
N PRO A 81 -27.59 0.19 -10.36
CA PRO A 81 -27.19 -0.66 -9.25
C PRO A 81 -28.05 -1.92 -9.09
N ARG A 82 -29.26 -1.94 -9.70
CA ARG A 82 -30.20 -3.07 -9.62
C ARG A 82 -30.03 -4.10 -10.73
N ARG A 83 -29.21 -3.80 -11.75
CA ARG A 83 -28.95 -4.70 -12.87
C ARG A 83 -27.49 -4.58 -13.26
N LEU A 84 -26.68 -5.47 -12.72
CA LEU A 84 -25.31 -5.65 -13.16
C LEU A 84 -25.31 -6.41 -14.48
N GLN A 85 -24.32 -6.15 -15.34
CA GLN A 85 -24.15 -6.86 -16.59
C GLN A 85 -23.44 -8.19 -16.30
N PRO A 86 -24.06 -9.36 -16.56
CA PRO A 86 -23.40 -10.64 -16.38
C PRO A 86 -22.09 -10.71 -17.15
N GLY A 87 -21.04 -11.25 -16.52
CA GLY A 87 -19.69 -11.31 -17.07
C GLY A 87 -18.85 -10.04 -16.91
N SER A 88 -19.43 -8.93 -16.40
CA SER A 88 -18.64 -7.77 -16.01
C SER A 88 -17.91 -8.00 -14.68
N ILE A 89 -16.84 -7.24 -14.42
CA ILE A 89 -16.07 -7.33 -13.17
C ILE A 89 -16.47 -6.18 -12.23
N ILE A 90 -16.77 -6.53 -10.99
CA ILE A 90 -16.92 -5.61 -9.86
C ILE A 90 -15.68 -5.72 -8.99
N TRP A 91 -14.96 -4.60 -8.85
CA TRP A 91 -13.83 -4.42 -7.96
C TRP A 91 -14.33 -4.06 -6.56
N ILE A 92 -13.98 -4.90 -5.59
CA ILE A 92 -14.40 -4.78 -4.20
C ILE A 92 -13.17 -4.39 -3.37
N PRO A 93 -13.11 -3.16 -2.84
CA PRO A 93 -11.98 -2.74 -2.02
C PRO A 93 -11.92 -3.56 -0.71
N VAL A 94 -10.75 -4.15 -0.42
CA VAL A 94 -10.54 -4.99 0.77
C VAL A 94 -10.83 -4.22 2.06
N ARG A 95 -10.46 -2.94 2.11
CA ARG A 95 -10.78 -2.01 3.21
C ARG A 95 -12.27 -1.86 3.57
N LEU A 96 -13.20 -2.26 2.70
CA LEU A 96 -14.65 -2.22 2.98
C LEU A 96 -15.19 -3.57 3.48
N GLN A 97 -14.38 -4.63 3.41
CA GLN A 97 -14.73 -5.94 3.92
C GLN A 97 -14.73 -5.95 5.46
N PRO A 98 -15.38 -6.93 6.09
CA PRO A 98 -15.23 -7.15 7.51
C PRO A 98 -13.73 -7.27 7.82
N ALA A 99 -13.22 -6.40 8.69
CA ALA A 99 -11.85 -6.53 9.16
C ALA A 99 -11.76 -7.85 9.93
N GLU A 100 -11.07 -8.85 9.35
CA GLU A 100 -10.83 -10.12 10.02
C GLU A 100 -9.73 -9.93 11.07
N SER A 101 -10.10 -9.30 12.18
CA SER A 101 -9.19 -9.17 13.31
C SER A 101 -9.06 -10.51 14.02
N ALA A 102 -7.85 -10.83 14.44
CA ALA A 102 -7.57 -11.94 15.34
C ALA A 102 -7.16 -11.42 16.72
N THR A 103 -7.50 -12.18 17.76
CA THR A 103 -7.03 -11.92 19.12
C THR A 103 -6.07 -13.02 19.54
N VAL A 104 -4.94 -12.64 20.10
CA VAL A 104 -3.95 -13.60 20.58
C VAL A 104 -4.45 -14.27 21.85
N GLU A 105 -4.73 -15.56 21.80
CA GLU A 105 -5.22 -16.33 22.93
C GLU A 105 -4.08 -16.90 23.78
N PHE A 106 -2.98 -17.27 23.12
CA PHE A 106 -1.80 -17.81 23.79
C PHE A 106 -0.52 -17.50 23.00
N VAL A 107 0.57 -17.25 23.71
CA VAL A 107 1.92 -17.02 23.13
C VAL A 107 2.93 -17.83 23.92
N HIS A 108 3.80 -18.54 23.22
CA HIS A 108 4.96 -19.20 23.77
C HIS A 108 6.21 -18.86 22.96
N GLY A 109 7.32 -18.63 23.66
CA GLY A 109 8.59 -18.25 23.04
C GLY A 109 8.58 -16.84 22.45
N ALA A 110 9.54 -16.56 21.57
CA ALA A 110 9.69 -15.26 20.91
C ALA A 110 8.74 -15.14 19.71
N VAL A 111 7.63 -14.42 19.90
CA VAL A 111 6.68 -14.06 18.83
C VAL A 111 6.61 -12.55 18.72
N THR A 112 6.75 -12.07 17.49
CA THR A 112 6.80 -10.63 17.22
C THR A 112 5.96 -10.29 15.99
N ALA A 113 5.18 -9.21 16.07
CA ALA A 113 4.27 -8.76 15.03
C ALA A 113 4.78 -7.47 14.39
N ARG A 114 4.31 -7.24 13.16
CA ARG A 114 4.53 -5.99 12.42
C ARG A 114 3.25 -5.69 11.66
N ALA A 115 2.58 -4.58 12.01
CA ALA A 115 1.29 -4.21 11.44
C ALA A 115 1.44 -3.81 9.97
N ASN A 116 2.38 -2.92 9.64
CA ASN A 116 2.69 -2.51 8.27
C ASN A 116 4.15 -2.75 7.89
N ALA A 117 4.43 -2.70 6.59
CA ALA A 117 5.79 -2.84 6.05
C ALA A 117 6.77 -1.71 6.46
N SER A 118 6.29 -0.63 7.07
CA SER A 118 7.15 0.44 7.60
C SER A 118 7.31 0.38 9.11
N ASP A 119 6.48 -0.42 9.80
CA ASP A 119 6.46 -0.45 11.25
C ASP A 119 7.63 -1.27 11.82
N ALA A 120 8.07 -0.85 13.00
CA ALA A 120 9.00 -1.63 13.81
C ALA A 120 8.31 -2.89 14.32
N ARG A 121 9.08 -3.97 14.38
CA ARG A 121 8.58 -5.25 14.87
C ARG A 121 8.46 -5.20 16.40
N ALA A 122 7.31 -5.59 16.94
CA ALA A 122 7.01 -5.52 18.38
C ALA A 122 6.66 -6.91 18.94
N PRO A 123 6.95 -7.20 20.22
CA PRO A 123 6.57 -8.45 20.85
C PRO A 123 5.05 -8.60 20.93
N VAL A 124 4.58 -9.83 20.74
CA VAL A 124 3.17 -10.19 20.82
C VAL A 124 2.88 -10.75 22.21
N ALA A 125 1.78 -10.30 22.82
CA ALA A 125 1.29 -10.81 24.09
C ALA A 125 -0.16 -11.31 23.97
N LYS A 126 -0.58 -12.14 24.93
CA LYS A 126 -1.97 -12.58 25.05
C LYS A 126 -2.89 -11.36 25.17
N GLY A 127 -3.99 -11.37 24.42
CA GLY A 127 -4.96 -10.29 24.34
C GLY A 127 -4.65 -9.24 23.29
N ASN A 128 -3.45 -9.27 22.65
CA ASN A 128 -3.18 -8.38 21.53
C ASN A 128 -4.18 -8.63 20.40
N LYS A 129 -4.70 -7.54 19.84
CA LYS A 129 -5.47 -7.55 18.60
C LYS A 129 -4.51 -7.48 17.42
N LEU A 130 -4.71 -8.34 16.44
CA LEU A 130 -3.99 -8.40 15.19
C LEU A 130 -5.00 -8.08 14.10
N ASP A 131 -4.72 -7.08 13.28
CA ASP A 131 -5.54 -6.77 12.12
C ASP A 131 -5.00 -7.48 10.88
N GLU A 132 -5.83 -7.61 9.84
CA GLU A 132 -5.41 -8.17 8.56
C GLU A 132 -4.17 -7.44 8.01
N GLY A 133 -3.30 -8.19 7.35
CA GLY A 133 -1.99 -7.69 6.89
C GLY A 133 -0.89 -7.70 7.96
N THR A 134 -1.21 -7.91 9.24
CA THR A 134 -0.21 -8.03 10.30
C THR A 134 0.69 -9.26 10.09
N ALA A 135 1.99 -9.05 9.93
CA ALA A 135 2.96 -10.11 9.73
C ALA A 135 3.52 -10.63 11.07
N LEU A 136 3.15 -11.85 11.43
CA LEU A 136 3.70 -12.56 12.59
C LEU A 136 5.02 -13.24 12.24
N GLN A 137 6.03 -13.04 13.07
CA GLN A 137 7.28 -13.80 13.04
C GLN A 137 7.41 -14.59 14.33
N VAL A 138 7.49 -15.91 14.16
CA VAL A 138 7.53 -16.90 15.22
C VAL A 138 8.94 -17.49 15.24
N GLY A 139 9.61 -17.44 16.40
CA GLY A 139 10.93 -18.01 16.59
C GLY A 139 10.96 -19.56 16.51
N PRO A 140 12.16 -20.16 16.48
CA PRO A 140 12.36 -21.60 16.21
C PRO A 140 11.60 -22.57 17.11
N ASP A 141 11.39 -22.20 18.38
CA ASP A 141 10.64 -23.00 19.37
C ASP A 141 9.38 -22.27 19.87
N ALA A 142 8.96 -21.23 19.14
CA ALA A 142 7.83 -20.41 19.52
C ALA A 142 6.54 -20.90 18.83
N PHE A 143 5.41 -20.63 19.46
CA PHE A 143 4.11 -20.78 18.83
C PHE A 143 3.13 -19.76 19.39
N VAL A 144 2.13 -19.42 18.58
CA VAL A 144 1.05 -18.51 18.95
C VAL A 144 -0.28 -19.12 18.54
N SER A 145 -1.26 -19.04 19.43
CA SER A 145 -2.66 -19.36 19.12
C SER A 145 -3.42 -18.06 19.00
N VAL A 146 -4.05 -17.86 17.86
CA VAL A 146 -4.89 -16.70 17.56
C VAL A 146 -6.33 -17.16 17.37
N ARG A 147 -7.27 -16.43 17.96
CA ARG A 147 -8.69 -16.59 17.73
C ARG A 147 -9.13 -15.55 16.70
N LEU A 148 -9.61 -16.00 15.55
CA LEU A 148 -10.12 -15.13 14.51
C LEU A 148 -11.51 -14.58 14.88
N ALA A 149 -11.97 -13.57 14.15
CA ALA A 149 -13.26 -12.93 14.38
C ALA A 149 -14.46 -13.89 14.22
N ASP A 150 -14.31 -14.96 13.44
CA ASP A 150 -15.28 -16.03 13.25
C ASP A 150 -15.33 -17.03 14.43
N GLY A 151 -14.42 -16.89 15.42
CA GLY A 151 -14.28 -17.78 16.56
C GLY A 151 -13.35 -18.97 16.32
N THR A 152 -12.86 -19.17 15.10
CA THR A 152 -11.88 -20.21 14.77
C THR A 152 -10.57 -19.93 15.50
N VAL A 153 -9.93 -20.98 16.01
CA VAL A 153 -8.61 -20.88 16.65
C VAL A 153 -7.55 -21.48 15.73
N VAL A 154 -6.59 -20.65 15.32
CA VAL A 154 -5.46 -21.05 14.48
C VAL A 154 -4.19 -21.03 15.32
N ARG A 155 -3.41 -22.10 15.24
CA ARG A 155 -2.07 -22.18 15.85
C ARG A 155 -1.01 -21.99 14.78
N VAL A 156 -0.16 -20.99 14.95
CA VAL A 156 0.99 -20.70 14.10
C VAL A 156 2.27 -21.07 14.86
N GLN A 157 3.15 -21.81 14.20
CA GLN A 157 4.44 -22.26 14.73
C GLN A 157 5.50 -22.11 13.64
N ALA A 158 6.78 -22.04 14.00
CA ALA A 158 7.86 -22.06 13.01
C ALA A 158 7.81 -23.36 12.21
N GLN A 159 7.94 -23.27 10.88
CA GLN A 159 8.22 -24.43 10.05
C GLN A 159 9.74 -24.63 10.03
N SER A 160 10.20 -25.79 10.50
CA SER A 160 11.60 -26.21 10.45
C SER A 160 12.08 -26.48 9.03
#